data_AF-A0A821EFD4-F1
#
_entry.id   AF-A0A821EFD4-F1
#
_cell.length_a   1.000
_cell.length_b   1.000
_cell.length_c   1.000
_cell.angle_alpha   90.00
_cell.angle_beta   90.00
_cell.angle_gamma   90.00
#
_symmetry.space_group_name_H-M   'P 1'
#
loop_
_entity.id
_entity.type
_entity.pdbx_description
1 polymer ?
#
loop_
_entity_poly.entity_id
_entity_poly.type
_entity_poly.pdbx_seq_one_letter_code
_entity_poly.pdbx_strand_id
1 'polypeptide(L)'
;MAINTHVSTDQPAALSRDRLLFVYNADSGFLNMLKDLTHKIVSPSTYDCQLCALTYGNTGMRKKWHTFISNLSFDTIFLHRDELGKQYPSLINTPLPCIFLEKKIDKSVQLILDAETINKQQTLDQLIAVCSRSIDTHIEP
;
A
#
# COMPACT_ATOMS: atom_id res chain seq x y z
N MET A 1 23.84 -47.74 16.14
CA MET A 1 22.38 -47.50 16.10
C MET A 1 22.18 -46.01 16.02
N ALA A 2 21.69 -45.52 14.88
CA ALA A 2 21.36 -44.12 14.67
C ALA A 2 19.96 -43.85 15.24
N ILE A 3 19.81 -42.79 16.01
CA ILE A 3 18.51 -42.18 16.30
C ILE A 3 18.47 -40.78 15.69
N ASN A 4 17.93 -40.71 14.48
CA ASN A 4 17.34 -39.49 13.92
C ASN A 4 15.98 -39.30 14.58
N THR A 5 15.65 -38.16 15.18
CA THR A 5 14.28 -37.62 15.12
C THR A 5 14.24 -36.11 15.44
N HIS A 6 14.17 -35.33 14.36
CA HIS A 6 13.36 -34.13 14.17
C HIS A 6 13.47 -32.95 15.15
N VAL A 7 14.18 -31.91 14.67
CA VAL A 7 13.84 -30.50 14.88
C VAL A 7 12.36 -30.33 14.56
N SER A 8 11.55 -30.22 15.61
CA SER A 8 10.15 -29.84 15.49
C SER A 8 10.09 -28.34 15.33
N THR A 9 9.46 -27.96 14.24
CA THR A 9 9.10 -26.61 13.82
C THR A 9 8.17 -26.00 14.86
N ASP A 10 8.74 -25.38 15.89
CA ASP A 10 8.01 -24.41 16.71
C ASP A 10 7.94 -23.13 15.87
N GLN A 11 6.89 -23.02 15.04
CA GLN A 11 6.39 -21.74 14.58
C GLN A 11 5.68 -21.11 15.79
N PRO A 12 6.25 -20.10 16.44
CA PRO A 12 5.61 -19.49 17.58
C PRO A 12 4.58 -18.48 17.08
N ALA A 13 3.36 -18.63 17.60
CA ALA A 13 2.29 -17.65 17.67
C ALA A 13 1.69 -17.18 16.33
N ALA A 14 0.35 -17.24 16.27
CA ALA A 14 -0.44 -16.52 15.28
C ALA A 14 -0.02 -15.04 15.26
N LEU A 15 0.74 -14.65 14.24
CA LEU A 15 1.23 -13.30 14.02
C LEU A 15 0.09 -12.30 14.20
N SER A 16 0.26 -11.36 15.12
CA SER A 16 -0.43 -10.08 15.04
C SER A 16 -0.07 -9.47 13.69
N ARG A 17 -0.88 -9.73 12.66
CA ARG A 17 -0.59 -9.26 11.30
C ARG A 17 -0.53 -7.76 11.33
N ASP A 18 0.67 -7.21 11.23
CA ASP A 18 0.90 -5.81 10.96
C ASP A 18 0.15 -5.42 9.68
N ARG A 19 -0.10 -4.13 9.53
CA ARG A 19 -0.99 -3.63 8.49
C ARG A 19 -0.25 -2.69 7.57
N LEU A 20 -0.37 -2.89 6.27
CA LEU A 20 0.09 -1.95 5.26
C LEU A 20 -1.02 -0.95 4.91
N LEU A 21 -0.70 0.33 4.95
CA LEU A 21 -1.59 1.42 4.59
C LEU A 21 -1.09 2.04 3.30
N PHE A 22 -1.85 1.83 2.22
CA PHE A 22 -1.60 2.44 0.93
C PHE A 22 -2.40 3.74 0.85
N VAL A 23 -1.71 4.87 0.86
CA VAL A 23 -2.35 6.18 0.87
C VAL A 23 -2.24 6.81 -0.52
N TYR A 24 -3.39 7.03 -1.13
CA TYR A 24 -3.53 7.73 -2.40
C TYR A 24 -3.50 9.24 -2.19
N ASN A 25 -2.82 9.96 -3.10
CA ASN A 25 -2.92 11.42 -3.18
C ASN A 25 -4.20 11.85 -3.93
N ALA A 26 -5.35 11.43 -3.42
CA ALA A 26 -6.66 11.78 -3.93
C ALA A 26 -7.63 11.84 -2.75
N ASP A 27 -8.75 12.57 -2.89
CA ASP A 27 -9.83 12.55 -1.91
C ASP A 27 -10.86 11.48 -2.27
N SER A 28 -11.42 10.80 -1.26
CA SER A 28 -12.36 9.69 -1.39
C SER A 28 -13.61 10.04 -2.21
N GLY A 29 -14.11 11.27 -2.10
CA GLY A 29 -15.23 11.78 -2.89
C GLY A 29 -14.90 11.99 -4.38
N PHE A 30 -13.62 12.19 -4.73
CA PHE A 30 -13.25 12.53 -6.09
C PHE A 30 -13.17 11.33 -7.03
N LEU A 31 -12.70 10.16 -6.56
CA LEU A 31 -12.68 8.96 -7.43
C LEU A 31 -14.09 8.50 -7.82
N ASN A 32 -15.06 8.66 -6.92
CA ASN A 32 -16.46 8.39 -7.24
C ASN A 32 -17.01 9.38 -8.27
N MET A 33 -16.64 10.66 -8.15
CA MET A 33 -17.00 11.68 -9.14
C MET A 33 -16.31 11.44 -10.50
N LEU A 34 -15.06 10.96 -10.53
CA LEU A 34 -14.33 10.67 -11.76
C LEU A 34 -14.94 9.50 -12.55
N LYS A 35 -15.51 8.49 -11.87
CA LYS A 35 -16.27 7.41 -12.53
C LYS A 35 -17.50 7.93 -13.28
N ASP A 36 -18.19 8.95 -12.72
CA ASP A 36 -19.33 9.60 -13.36
C ASP A 36 -18.93 10.60 -14.45
N LEU A 37 -17.71 11.13 -14.40
CA LEU A 37 -17.18 12.15 -15.32
C LEU A 37 -16.37 11.57 -16.49
N THR A 38 -16.74 10.38 -16.99
CA THR A 38 -16.14 9.77 -18.20
C THR A 38 -16.25 10.64 -19.47
N HIS A 39 -17.01 11.75 -19.44
CA HIS A 39 -17.16 12.67 -20.57
C HIS A 39 -16.87 14.15 -20.29
N LYS A 40 -16.36 14.55 -19.12
CA LYS A 40 -16.03 15.97 -18.87
C LYS A 40 -14.57 16.15 -18.50
N ILE A 41 -13.86 16.60 -19.52
CA ILE A 41 -12.60 17.35 -19.49
C ILE A 41 -12.50 18.18 -18.21
N VAL A 42 -11.85 17.63 -17.19
CA VAL A 42 -11.32 18.37 -16.06
C VAL A 42 -9.85 17.97 -15.98
N SER A 43 -9.02 18.86 -16.51
CA SER A 43 -7.57 19.00 -16.32
C SER A 43 -6.81 17.76 -15.81
N PRO A 44 -5.98 17.10 -16.66
CA PRO A 44 -5.05 16.04 -16.23
C PRO A 44 -4.19 16.44 -15.01
N SER A 45 -3.90 17.74 -14.87
CA SER A 45 -3.15 18.35 -13.77
C SER A 45 -3.88 18.42 -12.41
N THR A 46 -5.11 17.93 -12.31
CA THR A 46 -5.79 17.84 -11.00
C THR A 46 -5.55 16.51 -10.26
N TYR A 47 -4.91 15.51 -10.91
CA TYR A 47 -4.68 14.18 -10.32
C TYR A 47 -3.29 13.63 -10.59
N ASP A 48 -2.25 14.25 -10.04
CA ASP A 48 -0.90 13.67 -9.97
C ASP A 48 -0.80 12.63 -8.83
N CYS A 49 -1.58 11.55 -8.94
CA CYS A 49 -1.45 10.38 -8.07
C CYS A 49 -0.88 9.21 -8.87
N GLN A 50 0.46 9.08 -8.88
CA GLN A 50 1.13 8.01 -9.63
C GLN A 50 0.71 6.62 -9.16
N LEU A 51 0.51 6.45 -7.84
CA LEU A 51 -0.01 5.20 -7.27
C LEU A 51 -1.39 4.86 -7.86
N CYS A 52 -2.28 5.83 -8.00
CA CYS A 52 -3.60 5.65 -8.60
C CYS A 52 -3.48 5.26 -10.08
N ALA A 53 -2.68 6.02 -10.85
CA ALA A 53 -2.50 5.84 -12.29
C ALA A 53 -1.94 4.44 -12.64
N LEU A 54 -1.01 3.94 -11.83
CA LEU A 54 -0.40 2.62 -12.03
C LEU A 54 -1.29 1.47 -11.55
N THR A 55 -2.11 1.67 -10.52
CA THR A 55 -2.88 0.59 -9.87
C THR A 55 -4.31 0.46 -10.37
N TYR A 56 -4.88 1.49 -10.97
CA TYR A 56 -6.21 1.50 -11.57
C TYR A 56 -6.17 1.60 -13.10
N GLY A 57 -7.25 1.14 -13.74
CA GLY A 57 -7.55 1.31 -15.17
C GLY A 57 -9.04 1.58 -15.39
N ASN A 58 -9.49 1.55 -16.64
CA ASN A 58 -10.87 1.91 -17.04
C ASN A 58 -11.96 1.13 -16.29
N THR A 59 -11.67 -0.09 -15.84
CA THR A 59 -12.64 -0.97 -15.17
C THR A 59 -12.38 -1.14 -13.67
N GLY A 60 -11.49 -0.33 -13.08
CA GLY A 60 -11.11 -0.40 -11.66
C GLY A 60 -9.69 -0.88 -11.41
N MET A 61 -9.45 -1.47 -10.23
CA MET A 61 -8.12 -1.92 -9.78
C MET A 61 -7.59 -3.01 -10.73
N ARG A 62 -6.34 -2.88 -11.15
CA ARG A 62 -5.70 -3.82 -12.06
C ARG A 62 -5.53 -5.17 -11.37
N LYS A 63 -5.93 -6.25 -12.05
CA LYS A 63 -5.85 -7.63 -11.51
C LYS A 63 -4.46 -7.97 -10.98
N LYS A 64 -3.40 -7.59 -11.71
CA LYS A 64 -2.01 -7.82 -11.30
C LYS A 64 -1.65 -7.16 -9.96
N TRP A 65 -2.12 -5.94 -9.75
CA TRP A 65 -1.93 -5.23 -8.49
C TRP A 65 -2.72 -5.90 -7.36
N HIS A 66 -3.99 -6.25 -7.60
CA HIS A 66 -4.81 -6.98 -6.64
C HIS A 66 -4.15 -8.30 -6.22
N THR A 67 -3.68 -9.11 -7.19
CA THR A 67 -2.98 -10.37 -6.90
C THR A 67 -1.72 -10.16 -6.06
N PHE A 68 -0.93 -9.12 -6.35
CA PHE A 68 0.23 -8.78 -5.53
C PHE A 68 -0.17 -8.53 -4.07
N ILE A 69 -1.17 -7.66 -3.84
CA ILE A 69 -1.65 -7.30 -2.51
C ILE A 69 -2.24 -8.51 -1.76
N SER A 70 -3.04 -9.34 -2.43
CA SER A 70 -3.63 -10.54 -1.82
C SER A 70 -2.59 -11.59 -1.41
N ASN A 71 -1.39 -11.56 -2.00
CA ASN A 71 -0.30 -12.47 -1.67
C ASN A 71 0.59 -11.94 -0.53
N LEU A 72 0.40 -10.71 -0.07
CA LEU A 72 1.13 -10.17 1.07
C LEU A 72 0.65 -10.84 2.36
N SER A 73 1.58 -11.08 3.28
CA SER A 73 1.26 -11.64 4.61
C SER A 73 0.70 -10.59 5.60
N PHE A 74 0.43 -9.37 5.12
CA PHE A 74 -0.05 -8.23 5.90
C PHE A 74 -1.54 -7.97 5.67
N ASP A 75 -2.21 -7.45 6.69
CA ASP A 75 -3.49 -6.80 6.46
C ASP A 75 -3.24 -5.56 5.59
N THR A 76 -4.07 -5.34 4.58
CA THR A 76 -3.90 -4.17 3.70
C THR A 76 -5.11 -3.26 3.79
N ILE A 77 -4.88 -1.97 4.01
CA ILE A 77 -5.89 -0.92 3.94
C ILE A 77 -5.48 0.11 2.90
N PHE A 78 -6.47 0.59 2.16
CA PHE A 78 -6.33 1.66 1.18
C PHE A 78 -7.03 2.90 1.73
N LEU A 79 -6.31 4.02 1.79
CA LEU A 79 -6.83 5.30 2.26
C LEU A 79 -6.63 6.38 1.20
N HIS A 80 -7.55 7.32 1.18
CA HIS A 80 -7.41 8.60 0.51
C HIS A 80 -6.78 9.63 1.46
N ARG A 81 -6.31 10.74 0.91
CA ARG A 81 -5.71 11.84 1.68
C ARG A 81 -6.63 12.32 2.80
N ASP A 82 -7.91 12.50 2.51
CA ASP A 82 -8.90 12.96 3.49
C ASP A 82 -9.20 11.90 4.57
N GLU A 83 -9.12 10.63 4.22
CA GLU A 83 -9.27 9.51 5.16
C GLU A 83 -8.04 9.36 6.07
N LEU A 84 -6.84 9.58 5.53
CA LEU A 84 -5.61 9.63 6.32
C LEU A 84 -5.70 10.74 7.38
N GLY A 85 -6.13 11.94 7.00
CA GLY A 85 -6.26 13.05 7.95
C GLY A 85 -7.26 12.79 9.09
N LYS A 86 -8.30 11.99 8.82
CA LYS A 86 -9.31 11.61 9.83
C LYS A 86 -8.81 10.50 10.75
N GLN A 87 -8.13 9.49 10.20
CA GLN A 87 -7.74 8.28 10.95
C GLN A 87 -6.34 8.40 11.58
N TYR A 88 -5.42 9.11 10.93
CA TYR A 88 -4.03 9.29 11.34
C TYR A 88 -3.61 10.78 11.25
N PRO A 89 -4.14 11.66 12.13
CA PRO A 89 -3.90 13.10 12.05
C PRO A 89 -2.42 13.50 12.10
N SER A 90 -1.57 12.70 12.75
CA SER A 90 -0.12 12.91 12.82
C SER A 90 0.60 12.73 11.48
N LEU A 91 -0.01 12.03 10.51
CA LEU A 91 0.59 11.72 9.20
C LEU A 91 0.10 12.66 8.09
N ILE A 92 -0.79 13.62 8.39
CA ILE A 92 -1.43 14.48 7.38
C ILE A 92 -0.45 15.35 6.59
N ASN A 93 0.71 15.67 7.18
CA ASN A 93 1.75 16.47 6.55
C ASN A 93 2.76 15.64 5.74
N THR A 94 2.59 14.32 5.67
CA THR A 94 3.46 13.46 4.86
C THR A 94 3.15 13.66 3.37
N PRO A 95 4.16 13.86 2.51
CA PRO A 95 3.96 13.91 1.07
C PRO A 95 3.30 12.62 0.55
N LEU A 96 2.26 12.77 -0.27
CA LEU A 96 1.48 11.67 -0.86
C LEU A 96 1.75 11.54 -2.36
N PRO A 97 1.58 10.33 -2.97
CA PRO A 97 1.14 9.07 -2.36
C PRO A 97 2.22 8.42 -1.50
N CYS A 98 1.86 7.56 -0.55
CA CYS A 98 2.84 6.86 0.29
C CYS A 98 2.31 5.50 0.78
N ILE A 99 3.21 4.67 1.30
CA ILE A 99 2.86 3.40 1.94
C ILE A 99 3.45 3.38 3.34
N PHE A 100 2.62 3.12 4.33
CA PHE A 100 3.03 2.94 5.72
C PHE A 100 2.85 1.49 6.17
N LEU A 101 3.61 1.10 7.19
CA LEU A 101 3.39 -0.12 7.96
C LEU A 101 2.97 0.27 9.37
N GLU A 102 1.76 -0.10 9.75
CA GLU A 102 1.24 -0.01 11.11
C GLU A 102 1.53 -1.31 11.84
N LYS A 103 2.36 -1.23 12.87
CA LYS A 103 2.65 -2.33 13.77
C LYS A 103 1.56 -2.43 14.81
N LYS A 104 0.87 -3.58 14.90
CA LYS A 104 -0.29 -3.69 15.79
C LYS A 104 0.08 -3.75 17.27
N ILE A 105 1.25 -4.29 17.59
CA ILE A 105 1.71 -4.49 18.97
C ILE A 105 2.00 -3.15 19.65
N ASP A 106 2.82 -2.31 19.02
CA ASP A 106 3.27 -1.03 19.57
C ASP A 106 2.44 0.17 19.07
N LYS A 107 1.50 -0.06 18.14
CA LYS A 107 0.68 0.96 17.46
C LYS A 107 1.53 2.03 16.76
N SER A 108 2.77 1.70 16.41
CA SER A 108 3.64 2.57 15.64
C SER A 108 3.28 2.51 14.16
N VAL A 109 3.42 3.65 13.48
CA VAL A 109 3.25 3.73 12.03
C VAL A 109 4.56 4.23 11.44
N GLN A 110 5.15 3.42 10.57
CA GLN A 110 6.43 3.71 9.91
C GLN A 110 6.22 3.90 8.40
N LEU A 111 6.92 4.88 7.82
CA LEU A 111 6.93 5.12 6.38
C LEU A 111 7.80 4.07 5.70
N ILE A 112 7.21 3.30 4.78
CA ILE A 112 7.89 2.25 4.01
C ILE A 112 8.28 2.77 2.63
N LEU A 113 7.37 3.51 2.00
CA LEU A 113 7.58 4.15 0.70
C LEU A 113 7.03 5.55 0.69
N ASP A 114 7.88 6.51 0.35
CA ASP A 114 7.52 7.92 0.19
C ASP A 114 6.99 8.24 -1.22
N ALA A 115 6.43 9.45 -1.35
CA ALA A 115 5.90 9.95 -2.61
C ALA A 115 6.97 10.08 -3.69
N GLU A 116 8.19 10.47 -3.33
CA GLU A 116 9.27 10.62 -4.29
C GLU A 116 9.59 9.27 -4.96
N THR A 117 9.72 8.22 -4.17
CA THR A 117 10.02 6.86 -4.66
C THR A 117 8.88 6.33 -5.49
N ILE A 118 7.62 6.51 -5.07
CA ILE A 118 6.45 6.05 -5.83
C ILE A 118 6.30 6.82 -7.15
N ASN A 119 6.47 8.14 -7.13
CA ASN A 119 6.31 8.98 -8.33
C ASN A 119 7.39 8.74 -9.39
N LYS A 120 8.55 8.18 -9.02
CA LYS A 120 9.59 7.76 -9.97
C LYS A 120 9.22 6.51 -10.78
N GLN A 121 8.25 5.72 -10.33
CA GLN A 121 7.89 4.47 -11.02
C GLN A 121 7.03 4.78 -12.24
N GLN A 122 7.34 4.19 -13.39
CA GLN A 122 6.61 4.42 -14.64
C GLN A 122 5.67 3.28 -15.00
N THR A 123 5.88 2.08 -14.44
CA THR A 123 5.07 0.90 -14.72
C THR A 123 4.60 0.23 -13.44
N LEU A 124 3.50 -0.54 -13.55
CA LEU A 124 2.99 -1.33 -12.44
C LEU A 124 4.01 -2.36 -11.95
N ASP A 125 4.80 -2.94 -12.85
CA ASP A 125 5.86 -3.88 -12.50
C ASP A 125 6.96 -3.25 -11.65
N GLN A 126 7.39 -2.05 -12.01
CA GLN A 126 8.37 -1.29 -11.22
C GLN A 126 7.82 -0.94 -9.83
N LEU A 127 6.54 -0.54 -9.77
CA LEU A 127 5.86 -0.28 -8.50
C LEU A 127 5.80 -1.53 -7.61
N ILE A 128 5.42 -2.68 -8.16
CA ILE A 128 5.37 -3.94 -7.41
C ILE A 128 6.77 -4.34 -6.92
N ALA A 129 7.79 -4.21 -7.77
CA ALA A 129 9.16 -4.56 -7.41
C ALA A 129 9.70 -3.70 -6.27
N VAL A 130 9.45 -2.38 -6.30
CA VAL A 130 9.87 -1.48 -5.21
C VAL A 130 9.06 -1.74 -3.93
N CYS A 131 7.76 -2.03 -4.03
CA CYS A 131 6.94 -2.40 -2.88
C CYS A 131 7.44 -3.67 -2.21
N SER A 132 7.68 -4.75 -2.97
CA SER A 132 8.20 -6.01 -2.43
C SER A 132 9.51 -5.78 -1.69
N ARG A 133 10.49 -5.13 -2.34
CA ARG A 133 11.80 -4.88 -1.75
C ARG A 133 11.73 -4.06 -0.46
N SER A 134 10.94 -2.98 -0.46
CA SER A 134 10.79 -2.13 0.72
C SER A 134 10.06 -2.88 1.83
N ILE A 135 9.00 -3.62 1.52
CA ILE A 135 8.26 -4.41 2.51
C ILE A 135 9.19 -5.44 3.15
N ASP A 136 9.91 -6.24 2.34
CA ASP A 136 10.83 -7.31 2.80
C ASP A 136 11.91 -6.78 3.76
N THR A 137 12.40 -5.56 3.54
CA THR A 137 13.41 -4.91 4.41
C THR A 137 12.88 -4.67 5.84
N HIS A 138 11.57 -4.55 6.02
CA HIS A 138 10.93 -4.34 7.32
C HIS A 138 10.29 -5.62 7.88
N ILE A 139 10.45 -6.78 7.23
CA ILE A 139 9.99 -8.10 7.71
C ILE A 139 11.05 -8.84 8.54
N GLU A 140 12.33 -8.42 8.50
CA GLU A 140 13.37 -9.17 9.22
C GLU A 140 13.21 -9.13 10.76
N PRO A 141 13.53 -10.26 11.43
CA PRO A 141 13.09 -10.64 12.79
C PRO A 141 13.71 -9.86 13.96
#